data_AF-A0A2N1MFP9-F1
#
_entry.id   AF-A0A2N1MFP9-F1
#
_cell.length_a   1.000
_cell.length_b   1.000
_cell.length_c   1.000
_cell.angle_alpha   90.00
_cell.angle_beta   90.00
_cell.angle_gamma   90.00
#
_symmetry.space_group_name_H-M   'P 1'
#
loop_
_entity.id
_entity.type
_entity.pdbx_description
1 polymer ?
#
loop_
_entity_poly.entity_id
_entity_poly.type
_entity_poly.pdbx_seq_one_letter_code
_entity_poly.pdbx_strand_id
1 'polypeptide(L)'
;MNTFYREAENSKSPIFLRELAGGTTSAGKFNLNLVAEFVTKKGFGIKYGDTDFLYLTCTDKYYEKCDEAFSRKELSKEEYWTEMVEITIDMMKRLRDQVNAYLRIKSGTSCLKMAYEEVLFPVCFAGIDTVKQGNSELFRFIGEKIMWEAMDINNTRSIHEIVKDVL
;
A
#
# COMPACT_ATOMS: atom_id res chain seq x y z
N MET A 1 -20.54 6.06 4.75
CA MET A 1 -21.27 4.82 5.09
C MET A 1 -20.73 4.12 6.35
N ASN A 2 -19.47 4.37 6.75
CA ASN A 2 -18.82 3.77 7.94
C ASN A 2 -19.51 4.09 9.28
N THR A 3 -20.31 5.15 9.35
CA THR A 3 -21.06 5.53 10.56
C THR A 3 -22.05 4.45 10.99
N PHE A 4 -22.68 3.73 10.05
CA PHE A 4 -23.76 2.80 10.39
C PHE A 4 -23.30 1.62 11.25
N TYR A 5 -22.17 0.99 10.90
CA TYR A 5 -21.64 -0.12 11.71
C TYR A 5 -21.06 0.39 13.04
N ARG A 6 -20.53 1.63 13.08
CA ARG A 6 -20.06 2.25 14.33
C ARG A 6 -21.22 2.58 15.27
N GLU A 7 -22.36 3.04 14.74
CA GLU A 7 -23.56 3.29 15.55
C GLU A 7 -24.13 2.00 16.14
N ALA A 8 -23.88 0.84 15.54
CA ALA A 8 -24.24 -0.44 16.15
C ALA A 8 -23.39 -0.77 17.41
N GLU A 9 -22.26 -0.10 17.61
CA GLU A 9 -21.45 -0.19 18.84
C GLU A 9 -21.82 0.89 19.88
N ASN A 10 -22.59 1.91 19.48
CA ASN A 10 -23.03 2.98 20.38
C ASN A 10 -24.18 2.48 21.26
N SER A 11 -23.93 2.32 22.56
CA SER A 11 -24.93 1.80 23.53
C SER A 11 -26.18 2.68 23.70
N LYS A 12 -26.17 3.91 23.18
CA LYS A 12 -27.32 4.82 23.19
C LYS A 12 -28.13 4.77 21.89
N SER A 13 -27.64 4.06 20.88
CA SER A 13 -28.27 3.97 19.57
C SER A 13 -29.44 2.98 19.60
N PRO A 14 -30.57 3.27 18.90
CA PRO A 14 -31.67 2.32 18.75
C PRO A 14 -31.31 1.08 17.93
N ILE A 15 -30.14 1.07 17.27
CA ILE A 15 -29.60 -0.06 16.51
C ILE A 15 -28.38 -0.70 17.17
N PHE A 16 -28.21 -0.50 18.49
CA PHE A 16 -27.10 -1.09 19.24
C PHE A 16 -27.11 -2.63 19.16
N LEU A 17 -26.07 -3.19 18.56
CA LEU A 17 -25.84 -4.62 18.39
C LEU A 17 -24.34 -4.88 18.29
N ARG A 18 -23.69 -5.12 19.43
CA ARG A 18 -22.24 -5.25 19.53
C ARG A 18 -21.70 -6.42 18.71
N GLU A 19 -22.45 -7.51 18.64
CA GLU A 19 -22.13 -8.71 17.87
C GLU A 19 -22.05 -8.42 16.37
N LEU A 20 -22.88 -7.50 15.86
CA LEU A 20 -22.85 -7.08 14.45
C LEU A 20 -21.60 -6.25 14.15
N ALA A 21 -21.25 -5.32 15.04
CA ALA A 21 -20.01 -4.53 14.91
C ALA A 21 -18.78 -5.45 14.96
N GLY A 22 -18.70 -6.33 15.98
CA GLY A 22 -17.62 -7.30 16.12
C GLY A 22 -17.55 -8.31 14.96
N GLY A 23 -18.71 -8.74 14.45
CA GLY A 23 -18.81 -9.60 13.27
C GLY A 23 -18.27 -8.94 12.01
N THR A 24 -18.56 -7.65 11.81
CA THR A 24 -18.07 -6.86 10.66
C THR A 24 -16.55 -6.72 10.71
N THR A 25 -15.99 -6.35 11.87
CA THR A 25 -14.53 -6.24 12.06
C THR A 25 -13.83 -7.58 11.85
N SER A 26 -14.39 -8.66 12.42
CA SER A 26 -13.82 -10.01 12.30
C SER A 26 -13.87 -10.51 10.85
N ALA A 27 -14.97 -10.26 10.14
CA ALA A 27 -15.11 -10.59 8.73
C ALA A 27 -14.13 -9.79 7.85
N GLY A 28 -13.94 -8.49 8.13
CA GLY A 28 -12.94 -7.67 7.43
C GLY A 28 -11.54 -8.27 7.56
N LYS A 29 -11.10 -8.54 8.79
CA LYS A 29 -9.80 -9.17 9.07
C LYS A 29 -9.66 -10.54 8.41
N PHE A 30 -10.70 -11.38 8.49
CA PHE A 30 -10.70 -12.70 7.86
C PHE A 30 -10.50 -12.62 6.35
N ASN A 31 -11.26 -11.75 5.67
CA ASN A 31 -11.15 -11.59 4.22
C ASN A 31 -9.80 -11.01 3.80
N LEU A 32 -9.24 -10.05 4.55
CA LEU A 32 -7.92 -9.52 4.27
C LEU A 32 -6.83 -10.59 4.41
N ASN A 33 -6.91 -11.43 5.45
CA ASN A 33 -6.00 -12.56 5.64
C ASN A 33 -6.10 -13.58 4.48
N LEU A 34 -7.31 -13.85 3.97
CA LEU A 34 -7.49 -14.69 2.80
C LEU A 34 -6.79 -14.12 1.55
N VAL A 35 -6.89 -12.81 1.34
CA VAL A 35 -6.19 -12.12 0.25
C VAL A 35 -4.69 -12.18 0.45
N ALA A 36 -4.20 -11.90 1.66
CA ALA A 36 -2.78 -11.97 2.02
C ALA A 36 -2.19 -13.36 1.70
N GLU A 37 -2.85 -14.43 2.13
CA GLU A 37 -2.41 -15.79 1.80
C GLU A 37 -2.41 -16.06 0.30
N PHE A 38 -3.43 -15.59 -0.42
CA PHE A 38 -3.55 -15.79 -1.86
C PHE A 38 -2.42 -15.12 -2.64
N VAL A 39 -2.09 -13.86 -2.30
CA VAL A 39 -1.02 -13.12 -2.98
C VAL A 39 0.36 -13.66 -2.62
N THR A 40 0.58 -14.08 -1.36
CA THR A 40 1.84 -14.71 -0.95
C THR A 40 2.05 -16.05 -1.65
N LYS A 41 1.01 -16.88 -1.78
CA LYS A 41 1.08 -18.15 -2.54
C LYS A 41 1.40 -17.93 -4.03
N LYS A 42 1.13 -16.75 -4.57
CA LYS A 42 1.49 -16.34 -5.94
C LYS A 42 2.91 -15.77 -6.08
N GLY A 43 3.64 -15.60 -4.97
CA GLY A 43 5.00 -15.08 -4.95
C GLY A 43 5.13 -13.57 -4.73
N PHE A 44 4.02 -12.88 -4.44
CA PHE A 44 4.06 -11.47 -4.06
C PHE A 44 4.43 -11.34 -2.57
N GLY A 45 5.32 -10.41 -2.26
CA GLY A 45 5.62 -10.04 -0.89
C GLY A 45 4.57 -9.06 -0.35
N ILE A 46 4.45 -8.99 0.97
CA ILE A 46 3.60 -8.01 1.67
C ILE A 46 4.53 -7.12 2.46
N LYS A 47 4.57 -5.83 2.11
CA LYS A 47 5.40 -4.83 2.78
C LYS A 47 4.73 -4.28 4.02
N TYR A 48 3.43 -4.01 3.90
CA TYR A 48 2.59 -3.44 4.94
C TYR A 48 1.13 -3.77 4.66
N GLY A 49 0.29 -3.73 5.68
CA GLY A 49 -1.16 -3.84 5.55
C GLY A 49 -1.85 -3.15 6.71
N ASP A 50 -3.05 -2.64 6.45
CA ASP A 50 -3.95 -2.09 7.48
C ASP A 50 -5.33 -2.75 7.33
N THR A 51 -6.38 -2.12 7.86
CA THR A 51 -7.72 -2.66 8.06
C THR A 51 -8.35 -3.20 6.77
N ASP A 52 -8.08 -2.58 5.64
CA ASP A 52 -8.75 -2.86 4.35
C ASP A 52 -7.81 -2.89 3.13
N PHE A 53 -6.49 -2.72 3.32
CA PHE A 53 -5.53 -2.70 2.22
C PHE A 53 -4.22 -3.43 2.54
N LEU A 54 -3.46 -3.74 1.48
CA LEU A 54 -2.12 -4.32 1.53
C LEU A 54 -1.20 -3.58 0.55
N TYR A 55 -0.02 -3.15 1.01
CA TYR A 55 1.09 -2.80 0.13
C TYR A 55 1.87 -4.06 -0.24
N LEU A 56 1.91 -4.36 -1.53
CA LEU A 56 2.51 -5.56 -2.08
C LEU A 56 3.84 -5.25 -2.77
N THR A 57 4.74 -6.22 -2.80
CA THR A 57 5.98 -6.17 -3.59
C THR A 57 5.95 -7.24 -4.67
N CYS A 58 6.31 -6.86 -5.90
CA CYS A 58 6.53 -7.80 -6.99
C CYS A 58 7.80 -8.61 -6.76
N THR A 59 7.88 -9.77 -7.42
CA THR A 59 9.12 -10.55 -7.53
C THR A 59 10.06 -9.89 -8.55
N ASP A 60 11.36 -9.90 -8.27
CA ASP A 60 12.41 -9.35 -9.13
C ASP A 60 12.39 -9.90 -10.58
N LYS A 61 11.83 -11.10 -10.76
CA LYS A 61 11.63 -11.75 -12.07
C LYS A 61 10.90 -10.87 -13.09
N TYR A 62 10.01 -9.99 -12.66
CA TYR A 62 9.27 -9.11 -13.57
C TYR A 62 10.12 -7.96 -14.11
N TYR A 63 11.22 -7.63 -13.42
CA TYR A 63 12.10 -6.51 -13.76
C TYR A 63 13.36 -6.96 -14.49
N GLU A 64 13.65 -8.26 -14.60
CA GLU A 64 14.87 -8.81 -15.23
C GLU A 64 15.25 -8.13 -16.57
N LYS A 65 14.28 -7.91 -17.47
CA LYS A 65 14.53 -7.24 -18.76
C LYS A 65 14.93 -5.78 -18.60
N CYS A 66 14.24 -5.07 -17.71
CA CYS A 66 14.47 -3.67 -17.39
C CYS A 66 15.84 -3.52 -16.70
N ASP A 67 16.15 -4.42 -15.76
CA ASP A 67 17.42 -4.49 -15.05
C ASP A 67 18.60 -4.77 -16.00
N GLU A 68 18.42 -5.68 -16.97
CA GLU A 68 19.43 -5.96 -17.99
C GLU A 68 19.71 -4.74 -18.89
N ALA A 69 18.67 -4.06 -19.38
CA ALA A 69 18.80 -2.88 -20.23
C ALA A 69 19.50 -1.74 -19.47
N PHE A 70 19.14 -1.52 -18.20
CA PHE A 70 19.82 -0.55 -17.34
C PHE A 70 21.28 -0.92 -17.09
N SER A 71 21.57 -2.21 -16.83
CA SER A 71 22.95 -2.70 -16.64
C SER A 71 23.83 -2.53 -17.87
N ARG A 72 23.25 -2.61 -19.08
CA ARG A 72 23.92 -2.34 -20.36
C ARG A 72 24.07 -0.85 -20.66
N LYS A 73 23.56 0.03 -19.79
CA LYS A 73 23.51 1.50 -19.96
C LYS A 73 22.70 1.93 -21.19
N GLU A 74 21.71 1.12 -21.57
CA GLU A 74 20.77 1.43 -22.65
C GLU A 74 19.64 2.34 -22.14
N LEU A 75 19.38 2.35 -20.83
CA LEU A 75 18.40 3.20 -20.16
C LEU A 75 19.09 4.21 -19.23
N SER A 76 18.57 5.43 -19.20
CA SER A 76 18.81 6.36 -18.09
C SER A 76 18.12 5.87 -16.81
N LYS A 77 18.50 6.44 -15.66
CA LYS A 77 17.88 6.10 -14.36
C LYS A 77 16.38 6.43 -14.33
N GLU A 78 15.98 7.51 -15.00
CA GLU A 78 14.58 7.95 -15.07
C GLU A 78 13.75 6.98 -15.92
N GLU A 79 14.26 6.59 -17.08
CA GLU A 79 13.61 5.60 -17.96
C GLU A 79 13.48 4.24 -17.26
N TYR A 80 14.55 3.79 -16.60
CA TYR A 80 14.55 2.55 -15.82
C TYR A 80 13.47 2.55 -14.72
N TRP A 81 13.40 3.64 -13.93
CA TRP A 81 12.39 3.76 -12.87
C TRP A 81 10.96 3.87 -13.43
N THR A 82 10.79 4.57 -14.54
CA THR A 82 9.50 4.69 -15.22
C THR A 82 9.03 3.32 -15.69
N GLU A 83 9.88 2.55 -16.37
CA GLU A 83 9.55 1.21 -16.85
C GLU A 83 9.22 0.25 -15.70
N MET A 84 9.96 0.30 -14.58
CA MET A 84 9.62 -0.48 -13.39
C MET A 84 8.24 -0.14 -12.82
N VAL A 85 7.88 1.15 -12.77
CA VAL A 85 6.55 1.59 -12.30
C VAL A 85 5.46 1.09 -13.25
N GLU A 86 5.67 1.20 -14.57
CA GLU A 86 4.70 0.72 -15.58
C GLU A 86 4.48 -0.80 -15.49
N ILE A 87 5.57 -1.58 -15.40
CA ILE A 87 5.52 -3.03 -15.17
C ILE A 87 4.73 -3.34 -13.91
N THR A 88 4.99 -2.61 -12.82
CA THR A 88 4.30 -2.81 -11.53
C THR A 88 2.81 -2.53 -11.65
N ILE A 89 2.41 -1.42 -12.30
CA ILE A 89 1.01 -1.06 -12.50
C ILE A 89 0.26 -2.15 -13.28
N ASP A 90 0.83 -2.64 -14.38
CA ASP A 90 0.20 -3.69 -15.19
C ASP A 90 0.06 -5.00 -14.40
N MET A 91 1.11 -5.40 -13.69
CA MET A 91 1.08 -6.59 -12.84
C MET A 91 0.04 -6.50 -11.73
N MET A 92 -0.06 -5.35 -11.05
CA MET A 92 -1.04 -5.14 -9.99
C MET A 92 -2.47 -5.12 -10.51
N LYS A 93 -2.73 -4.58 -11.72
CA LYS A 93 -4.05 -4.65 -12.36
C LYS A 93 -4.48 -6.11 -12.60
N ARG A 94 -3.58 -6.94 -13.12
CA ARG A 94 -3.84 -8.37 -13.34
C ARG A 94 -4.07 -9.11 -12.02
N LEU A 95 -3.26 -8.81 -11.00
CA LEU A 95 -3.40 -9.41 -9.67
C LEU A 95 -4.73 -9.02 -9.02
N ARG A 96 -5.13 -7.75 -9.11
CA ARG A 96 -6.43 -7.25 -8.63
C ARG A 96 -7.58 -8.07 -9.20
N ASP A 97 -7.57 -8.33 -10.51
CA ASP A 97 -8.64 -9.08 -11.17
C ASP A 97 -8.69 -10.54 -10.68
N GLN A 98 -7.52 -11.15 -10.45
CA GLN A 98 -7.42 -12.49 -9.87
C GLN A 98 -7.90 -12.54 -8.42
N VAL A 99 -7.52 -11.54 -7.60
CA VAL A 99 -7.98 -11.40 -6.20
C VAL A 99 -9.50 -11.23 -6.16
N ASN A 100 -10.06 -10.39 -7.03
CA ASN A 100 -11.51 -10.18 -7.10
C ASN A 100 -12.27 -11.42 -7.55
N ALA A 101 -11.71 -12.20 -8.48
CA ALA A 101 -12.26 -13.51 -8.85
C ALA A 101 -12.23 -14.49 -7.66
N TYR A 102 -11.12 -14.52 -6.91
CA TYR A 102 -10.98 -15.36 -5.72
C TYR A 102 -11.97 -14.97 -4.61
N LEU A 103 -12.10 -13.68 -4.30
CA LEU A 103 -13.05 -13.15 -3.32
C LEU A 103 -14.50 -13.46 -3.71
N ARG A 104 -14.84 -13.38 -5.00
CA ARG A 104 -16.17 -13.75 -5.50
C ARG A 104 -16.48 -15.22 -5.25
N ILE A 105 -15.51 -16.11 -5.47
CA ILE A 105 -15.67 -17.55 -5.21
C ILE A 105 -15.86 -17.80 -3.70
N LYS A 106 -15.11 -17.09 -2.84
CA LYS A 106 -15.17 -17.29 -1.39
C LYS A 106 -16.40 -16.70 -0.71
N SER A 107 -16.84 -15.52 -1.15
CA SER A 107 -17.99 -14.81 -0.56
C SER A 107 -19.32 -15.15 -1.22
N GLY A 108 -19.30 -15.76 -2.42
CA GLY A 108 -20.49 -16.01 -3.23
C GLY A 108 -21.10 -14.76 -3.87
N THR A 109 -20.52 -13.57 -3.64
CA THR A 109 -21.04 -12.29 -4.14
C THR A 109 -19.93 -11.44 -4.76
N SER A 110 -20.29 -10.37 -5.47
CA SER A 110 -19.35 -9.39 -6.00
C SER A 110 -19.30 -8.10 -5.17
N CYS A 111 -19.86 -8.10 -3.97
CA CYS A 111 -19.92 -6.92 -3.10
C CYS A 111 -18.54 -6.57 -2.52
N LEU A 112 -17.69 -7.56 -2.26
CA LEU A 112 -16.34 -7.36 -1.75
C LEU A 112 -15.33 -7.40 -2.91
N LYS A 113 -14.58 -6.31 -3.09
CA LYS A 113 -13.54 -6.18 -4.11
C LYS A 113 -12.37 -5.36 -3.59
N MET A 114 -11.18 -5.70 -4.05
CA MET A 114 -9.97 -4.89 -3.91
C MET A 114 -9.82 -3.97 -5.12
N ALA A 115 -9.45 -2.73 -4.86
CA ALA A 115 -9.03 -1.77 -5.88
C ALA A 115 -7.50 -1.70 -5.92
N TYR A 116 -6.98 -1.27 -7.07
CA TYR A 116 -5.60 -0.79 -7.14
C TYR A 116 -5.65 0.70 -6.80
N GLU A 117 -4.75 1.16 -5.92
CA GLU A 117 -4.71 2.54 -5.44
C GLU A 117 -3.45 3.25 -5.95
N GLU A 118 -2.27 2.82 -5.50
CA GLU A 118 -1.01 3.51 -5.81
C GLU A 118 0.21 2.57 -5.83
N VAL A 119 1.33 3.10 -6.31
CA VAL A 119 2.67 2.47 -6.25
C VAL A 119 3.60 3.42 -5.51
N LEU A 120 4.19 2.94 -4.40
CA LEU A 120 5.14 3.67 -3.57
C LEU A 120 6.57 3.29 -3.94
N PHE A 121 7.00 3.72 -5.13
CA PHE A 121 8.36 3.53 -5.63
C PHE A 121 9.02 4.92 -5.82
N PRO A 122 10.31 5.11 -5.51
CA PRO A 122 11.29 4.12 -5.02
C PRO A 122 11.25 3.91 -3.50
N VAL A 123 10.60 4.79 -2.75
CA VAL A 123 10.57 4.79 -1.28
C VAL A 123 9.13 4.68 -0.78
N CYS A 124 8.92 3.86 0.24
CA CYS A 124 7.66 3.70 0.94
C CYS A 124 7.78 4.30 2.34
N PHE A 125 7.12 5.45 2.56
CA PHE A 125 6.94 6.05 3.88
C PHE A 125 5.56 5.69 4.41
N ALA A 126 5.49 4.94 5.51
CA ALA A 126 4.25 4.58 6.17
C ALA A 126 4.29 4.97 7.65
N GLY A 127 3.14 5.36 8.22
CA GLY A 127 3.03 5.75 9.63
C GLY A 127 3.67 7.10 9.99
N ILE A 128 3.98 7.94 8.99
CA ILE A 128 4.46 9.31 9.22
C ILE A 128 3.26 10.24 9.29
N ASP A 129 3.00 10.76 10.49
CA ASP A 129 1.88 11.67 10.74
C ASP A 129 2.32 13.13 10.60
N THR A 130 2.86 13.58 9.48
CA THR A 130 3.21 15.01 9.29
C THR A 130 1.99 15.90 9.14
N VAL A 131 0.89 15.35 8.64
CA VAL A 131 -0.32 16.09 8.25
C VAL A 131 -1.47 16.01 9.25
N LYS A 132 -1.30 15.34 10.39
CA LYS A 132 -2.34 15.26 11.42
C LYS A 132 -2.61 16.62 12.08
N GLN A 133 -3.88 16.86 12.40
CA GLN A 133 -4.31 18.07 13.09
C GLN A 133 -3.62 18.15 14.47
N GLY A 134 -2.96 19.28 14.76
CA GLY A 134 -2.21 19.49 16.00
C GLY A 134 -0.68 19.46 15.86
N ASN A 135 -0.15 19.15 14.67
CA ASN A 135 1.28 19.20 14.42
C ASN A 135 1.81 20.63 14.23
N SER A 136 3.07 20.85 14.59
CA SER A 136 3.76 22.10 14.32
C SER A 136 4.07 22.26 12.83
N GLU A 137 4.04 23.49 12.34
CA GLU A 137 4.45 23.79 10.95
C GLU A 137 5.89 23.36 10.68
N LEU A 138 6.76 23.47 11.70
CA LEU A 138 8.14 23.01 11.65
C LEU A 138 8.24 21.50 11.39
N PHE A 139 7.43 20.69 12.08
CA PHE A 139 7.44 19.24 11.89
C PHE A 139 6.98 18.85 10.48
N ARG A 140 5.95 19.52 9.96
CA ARG A 140 5.51 19.32 8.58
C ARG A 140 6.61 19.70 7.59
N PHE A 141 7.24 20.85 7.76
CA PHE A 141 8.32 21.32 6.89
C PHE A 141 9.52 20.37 6.88
N ILE A 142 9.98 19.95 8.06
CA ILE A 142 11.09 19.00 8.21
C ILE A 142 10.75 17.65 7.55
N GLY A 143 9.55 17.13 7.82
CA GLY A 143 9.08 15.87 7.25
C GLY A 143 9.01 15.91 5.72
N GLU A 144 8.42 16.97 5.17
CA GLU A 144 8.36 17.19 3.71
C GLU A 144 9.75 17.28 3.09
N LYS A 145 10.66 18.04 3.72
CA LYS A 145 12.06 18.16 3.23
C LYS A 145 12.77 16.81 3.19
N ILE A 146 12.67 16.02 4.25
CA ILE A 146 13.27 14.68 4.31
C ILE A 146 12.69 13.76 3.22
N MET A 147 11.35 13.78 3.03
CA MET A 147 10.71 12.95 2.01
C MET A 147 11.16 13.34 0.60
N TRP A 148 11.19 14.63 0.28
CA TRP A 148 11.64 15.13 -1.03
C TRP A 148 13.10 14.78 -1.32
N GLU A 149 14.00 15.00 -0.36
CA GLU A 149 15.41 14.65 -0.53
C GLU A 149 15.64 13.14 -0.68
N ALA A 150 14.84 12.31 0.01
CA ALA A 150 14.95 10.86 -0.09
C ALA A 150 14.46 10.31 -1.43
N MET A 151 13.47 10.98 -2.05
CA MET A 151 12.89 10.60 -3.33
C MET A 151 13.62 11.18 -4.55
N ASP A 152 14.62 12.04 -4.34
CA ASP A 152 15.39 12.62 -5.44
C ASP A 152 16.09 11.54 -6.27
N ILE A 153 15.95 11.64 -7.60
CA ILE A 153 16.48 10.63 -8.52
C ILE A 153 18.00 10.50 -8.46
N ASN A 154 18.72 11.54 -8.06
CA ASN A 154 20.17 11.53 -7.92
C ASN A 154 20.61 11.29 -6.47
N ASN A 155 19.67 11.04 -5.55
CA ASN A 155 20.01 10.75 -4.18
C ASN A 155 20.82 9.46 -4.07
N THR A 156 21.97 9.56 -3.42
CA THR A 156 22.86 8.45 -3.05
C THR A 156 23.01 8.33 -1.54
N ARG A 157 22.47 9.29 -0.77
CA ARG A 157 22.51 9.32 0.69
C ARG A 157 21.46 8.37 1.28
N SER A 158 21.83 7.75 2.39
CA SER A 158 20.88 7.03 3.24
C SER A 158 19.88 7.98 3.90
N ILE A 159 18.72 7.46 4.30
CA ILE A 159 17.73 8.26 5.04
C ILE A 159 18.31 8.84 6.34
N HIS A 160 19.25 8.14 6.98
CA HIS A 160 19.90 8.60 8.20
C HIS A 160 20.78 9.83 7.97
N GLU A 161 21.47 9.90 6.83
CA GLU A 161 22.27 11.06 6.45
C GLU A 161 21.37 12.26 6.13
N ILE A 162 20.29 12.04 5.38
CA ILE A 162 19.31 13.10 5.07
C ILE A 162 18.71 13.67 6.36
N VAL A 163 18.32 12.81 7.31
CA VAL A 163 17.77 13.25 8.60
C VAL A 163 18.79 14.08 9.38
N LYS A 164 20.07 13.71 9.38
CA LYS A 164 21.13 14.46 10.05
C LYS A 164 21.44 15.81 9.39
N ASP A 165 21.26 15.92 8.09
CA ASP A 165 21.51 17.17 7.37
C ASP A 165 20.34 18.16 7.54
N VAL A 166 19.13 17.65 7.77
CA VAL A 166 17.93 18.46 7.95
C VAL A 166 17.73 18.94 9.40
N LEU A 167 18.17 18.16 10.39
CA LEU A 167 18.03 18.43 11.83
C LEU A 167 19.31 19.04 12.43
#